data_AF-A0A9D4LQ58-F1
#
_entry.id   AF-A0A9D4LQ58-F1
#
_cell.length_a   1.000
_cell.length_b   1.000
_cell.length_c   1.000
_cell.angle_alpha   90.00
_cell.angle_beta   90.00
_cell.angle_gamma   90.00
#
_symmetry.space_group_name_H-M   'P 1'
#
loop_
_entity.id
_entity.type
_entity.pdbx_description
1 polymer ?
#
loop_
_entity_poly.entity_id
_entity_poly.type
_entity_poly.pdbx_seq_one_letter_code
_entity_poly.pdbx_strand_id
1 'polypeptide(L)' 'MTSLIYTVSKERFGLAKKKPEKPAPIISRRQRLIKQTRKELSSVKRQYRKAKEEEKVGLQQFKKHFTRETEHPQQG' A
#
# COMPACT_ATOMS: atom_id res chain seq x y z
N MET A 1 11.59 -0.68 48.52
CA MET A 1 11.64 0.75 48.11
C MET A 1 10.88 1.04 46.82
N THR A 2 10.94 0.18 45.80
CA THR A 2 10.21 0.36 44.52
C THR A 2 8.68 0.40 44.66
N SER A 3 8.10 -0.36 45.60
CA SER A 3 6.66 -0.37 45.86
C SER A 3 6.12 0.94 46.42
N LEU A 4 6.87 1.59 47.32
CA LEU A 4 6.48 2.86 47.95
C LEU A 4 6.50 4.02 46.95
N ILE A 5 7.53 4.04 46.08
CA ILE A 5 7.62 5.03 44.99
C ILE A 5 6.44 4.83 44.03
N TYR A 6 6.13 3.58 43.68
CA TYR A 6 4.99 3.27 42.81
C TYR A 6 3.64 3.70 43.41
N THR A 7 3.39 3.43 44.70
CA THR A 7 2.14 3.82 45.36
C THR A 7 1.98 5.34 45.43
N VAL A 8 3.03 6.06 45.87
CA VAL A 8 3.00 7.53 45.94
C VAL A 8 2.83 8.15 44.54
N SER A 9 3.53 7.63 43.54
CA SER A 9 3.38 8.09 42.16
C SER A 9 1.98 7.82 41.61
N LYS A 10 1.40 6.65 41.90
CA LYS A 10 0.04 6.29 41.48
C LYS A 10 -1.03 7.15 42.13
N GLU A 11 -0.89 7.48 43.42
CA GLU A 11 -1.83 8.33 44.15
C GLU A 11 -1.77 9.79 43.68
N ARG A 12 -0.55 10.32 43.45
CA ARG A 12 -0.38 11.73 43.06
C ARG A 12 -0.66 12.02 41.59
N PHE A 13 -0.27 11.11 40.70
CA PHE A 13 -0.30 11.35 39.25
C PHE A 13 -1.29 10.44 38.52
N GLY A 14 -1.90 9.48 39.22
CA GLY A 14 -2.73 8.44 38.61
C GLY A 14 -1.89 7.43 37.80
N LEU A 15 -2.57 6.44 37.22
CA LEU A 15 -1.95 5.56 36.22
C LEU A 15 -2.07 6.22 34.85
N ALA A 16 -0.99 6.17 34.06
CA ALA A 16 -1.03 6.57 32.66
C ALA A 16 -2.12 5.75 31.94
N LYS A 17 -3.21 6.42 31.56
CA LYS A 17 -4.28 5.78 30.79
C LYS A 17 -3.70 5.40 29.44
N LYS A 18 -3.80 4.12 29.07
CA LYS A 18 -3.48 3.70 27.69
C LYS A 18 -4.31 4.56 26.75
N LYS A 19 -3.64 5.28 25.85
CA LYS A 19 -4.35 6.04 24.81
C LYS A 19 -5.23 5.04 24.05
N PRO A 20 -6.50 5.37 23.78
CA PRO A 20 -7.34 4.49 22.97
C PRO A 20 -6.64 4.25 21.64
N GLU A 21 -6.50 2.98 21.27
CA GLU A 21 -6.00 2.61 19.95
C GLU A 21 -6.94 3.22 18.91
N LYS A 22 -6.40 4.02 18.00
CA LYS A 22 -7.21 4.59 16.92
C LYS A 22 -7.71 3.41 16.08
N PRO A 23 -9.03 3.34 15.77
CA PRO A 23 -9.53 2.31 14.88
C PRO A 23 -8.83 2.40 13.53
N ALA A 24 -8.59 1.25 12.90
CA ALA A 24 -8.03 1.23 11.56
C ALA A 24 -8.93 2.05 10.62
N PRO A 25 -8.34 2.83 9.69
CA PRO A 25 -9.13 3.62 8.76
C PRO A 25 -10.03 2.70 7.95
N ILE A 26 -11.31 3.04 7.86
CA ILE A 26 -12.27 2.31 7.02
C ILE A 26 -11.90 2.60 5.56
N ILE A 27 -11.37 1.58 4.89
CA ILE A 27 -10.93 1.70 3.49
C ILE A 27 -12.13 1.51 2.59
N SER A 28 -12.39 2.46 1.69
CA SER A 28 -13.46 2.32 0.70
C SER A 28 -13.15 1.21 -0.32
N ARG A 29 -14.19 0.62 -0.92
CA ARG A 29 -14.02 -0.38 -2.01
C ARG A 29 -13.10 0.16 -3.11
N ARG A 30 -13.27 1.43 -3.49
CA ARG A 30 -12.43 2.12 -4.48
C ARG A 30 -10.96 2.17 -4.06
N GLN A 31 -10.67 2.53 -2.83
CA GLN A 31 -9.29 2.58 -2.32
C GLN A 31 -8.64 1.20 -2.29
N ARG A 32 -9.39 0.15 -1.93
CA ARG A 32 -8.91 -1.24 -1.97
C ARG A 32 -8.54 -1.66 -3.39
N LEU A 33 -9.42 -1.38 -4.36
CA LEU A 33 -9.17 -1.67 -5.77
C LEU A 33 -7.92 -0.94 -6.28
N ILE A 34 -7.80 0.36 -6.02
CA ILE A 34 -6.62 1.14 -6.41
C ILE A 34 -5.34 0.54 -5.82
N LYS A 35 -5.36 0.15 -4.54
CA LYS A 35 -4.21 -0.49 -3.88
C LYS A 35 -3.83 -1.81 -4.55
N GLN A 36 -4.83 -2.62 -4.91
CA GLN A 36 -4.62 -3.88 -5.61
C GLN A 36 -4.01 -3.65 -7.00
N THR A 37 -4.59 -2.78 -7.82
CA THR A 37 -4.09 -2.45 -9.15
C THR A 37 -2.65 -1.93 -9.10
N ARG A 38 -2.31 -1.08 -8.13
CA ARG A 38 -0.93 -0.60 -7.93
C ARG A 38 0.04 -1.74 -7.61
N LYS A 39 -0.39 -2.73 -6.83
CA LYS A 39 0.42 -3.90 -6.48
C LYS A 39 0.66 -4.78 -7.71
N GLU A 40 -0.37 -5.03 -8.51
CA GLU A 40 -0.28 -5.79 -9.76
C GLU A 40 0.67 -5.10 -10.75
N LEU A 41 0.51 -3.80 -10.99
CA LEU A 41 1.42 -3.02 -11.85
C LEU A 41 2.88 -3.07 -11.37
N SER A 42 3.09 -2.98 -10.06
CA SER A 42 4.43 -3.08 -9.47
C SER A 42 5.05 -4.47 -9.68
N SER A 43 4.23 -5.53 -9.61
CA SER A 43 4.65 -6.90 -9.91
C SER A 43 5.09 -7.05 -11.36
N VAL A 44 4.26 -6.60 -12.30
CA VAL A 44 4.57 -6.65 -13.74
C VAL A 44 5.83 -5.86 -14.04
N LYS A 45 5.98 -4.65 -13.46
CA LYS A 45 7.18 -3.84 -13.61
C LYS A 45 8.44 -4.55 -13.09
N ARG A 46 8.33 -5.27 -11.98
CA ARG A 46 9.44 -6.05 -11.43
C ARG A 46 9.80 -7.24 -12.32
N GLN A 47 8.81 -7.93 -12.87
CA GLN A 47 9.02 -9.01 -13.83
C GLN A 47 9.70 -8.49 -15.09
N TYR A 48 9.21 -7.40 -15.68
CA TYR A 48 9.83 -6.74 -16.83
C TYR A 48 11.31 -6.38 -16.60
N ARG A 49 11.64 -5.84 -15.41
CA ARG A 49 13.03 -5.50 -15.07
C ARG A 49 13.95 -6.72 -14.97
N LYS A 50 13.40 -7.88 -14.61
CA LYS A 50 14.13 -9.14 -14.46
C LYS A 50 14.13 -10.01 -15.72
N ALA A 51 13.23 -9.74 -16.66
CA ALA A 51 13.11 -10.45 -17.92
C ALA A 51 14.42 -10.36 -18.73
N LYS A 52 14.72 -11.41 -19.51
CA LYS A 52 15.88 -11.40 -20.41
C LYS A 52 15.66 -10.37 -21.53
N GLU A 53 16.73 -9.90 -22.16
CA GLU A 53 16.64 -8.88 -23.23
C GLU A 53 15.73 -9.32 -24.39
N GLU A 54 15.70 -10.62 -24.71
CA GLU A 54 14.80 -11.22 -25.71
C GLU A 54 13.32 -11.00 -25.37
N GLU A 55 12.95 -11.17 -24.10
CA GLU A 55 11.58 -11.01 -23.60
C GLU A 55 11.19 -9.53 -23.46
N LYS A 56 12.16 -8.63 -23.26
CA LYS A 56 11.92 -7.18 -23.17
C LYS A 56 11.41 -6.59 -24.48
N VAL A 57 11.83 -7.12 -25.63
CA VAL A 57 11.34 -6.68 -26.94
C VAL A 57 9.85 -6.93 -27.08
N GLY A 58 9.38 -8.13 -26.76
CA GLY A 58 7.95 -8.48 -26.79
C GLY A 58 7.14 -7.63 -25.80
N LEU A 59 7.67 -7.40 -24.60
CA LEU A 59 7.02 -6.56 -23.60
C LEU A 59 6.98 -5.06 -23.99
N GLN A 60 7.99 -4.55 -24.70
CA GLN A 60 7.96 -3.19 -25.26
C GLN A 60 6.90 -3.04 -26.34
N GLN A 61 6.75 -4.04 -27.22
CA GLN A 61 5.70 -4.06 -28.24
C GLN A 61 4.31 -4.06 -27.59
N PHE A 62 4.12 -4.89 -26.57
CA PHE A 62 2.88 -4.96 -25.80
C PHE A 62 2.55 -3.62 -25.12
N LYS A 63 3.55 -2.95 -24.52
CA LYS A 63 3.39 -1.61 -23.94
C LYS A 63 2.93 -0.58 -24.98
N LYS A 64 3.54 -0.56 -26.17
CA LYS A 64 3.16 0.37 -27.26
C LYS A 64 1.73 0.15 -27.74
N HIS A 65 1.29 -1.11 -27.80
CA HIS A 65 -0.07 -1.46 -28.20
C HIS A 65 -1.12 -0.87 -27.24
N PHE A 66 -0.93 -1.10 -25.93
CA PHE A 66 -1.85 -0.58 -24.91
C PHE A 66 -1.90 0.95 -24.85
N THR A 67 -0.76 1.64 -25.03
CA THR A 67 -0.75 3.11 -25.06
C THR A 67 -1.57 3.64 -26.24
N ARG A 68 -1.50 3.01 -27.41
CA ARG A 68 -2.28 3.40 -28.59
C ARG A 68 -3.79 3.13 -28.43
N GLU A 69 -4.17 2.01 -27.82
CA GLU A 69 -5.58 1.70 -27.52
C GLU A 69 -6.21 2.68 -26.54
N THR A 70 -5.44 3.21 -25.59
CA THR A 70 -5.94 4.25 -24.68
C THR A 70 -6.03 5.64 -25.31
N GLU A 71 -5.28 5.90 -26.39
CA GLU A 71 -5.29 7.17 -27.13
C GLU A 71 -6.41 7.22 -28.18
N HIS A 72 -6.85 6.07 -28.69
CA HIS A 72 -8.01 5.93 -29.56
C HIS A 72 -9.03 4.96 -28.95
N PRO A 73 -9.87 5.41 -27.98
CA PRO A 73 -11.03 4.63 -27.62
C PRO A 73 -11.89 4.54 -28.87
N GLN A 74 -12.11 3.32 -29.37
CA GLN A 74 -13.04 3.12 -30.47
C GLN A 74 -14.38 3.76 -30.08
N GLN A 75 -14.76 4.78 -30.83
CA GLN A 75 -16.08 5.39 -30.71
C GLN A 75 -17.08 4.32 -31.17
N GLY A 76 -17.75 3.72 -30.21
CA GLY A 76 -18.91 2.85 -30.39
C GLY A 76 -19.98 3.28 -29.41
#